data_AF-A0A2V7D9C7-F1
#
_entry.id   AF-A0A2V7D9C7-F1
#
_cell.length_a   1.000
_cell.length_b   1.000
_cell.length_c   1.000
_cell.angle_alpha   90.00
_cell.angle_beta   90.00
_cell.angle_gamma   90.00
#
_symmetry.space_group_name_H-M   'P 1'
#
loop_
_entity.id
_entity.type
_entity.pdbx_description
1 polymer ?
#
loop_
_entity_poly.entity_id
_entity_poly.type
_entity_poly.pdbx_seq_one_letter_code
_entity_poly.pdbx_strand_id
1 'polypeptide(L)'
;RAGRSSDEFELMIRRQFDTLYREGAQSGRVMAICLHPFVIGVPHRIGALDAALAYILRHEGVWRATGSEIIEHYLASGATF
;
A
#
# COMPACT_ATOMS: atom_id res chain seq x y z
N ARG A 1 8.07 -20.90 6.05
CA ARG A 1 7.47 -20.37 4.80
C ARG A 1 6.10 -19.80 5.16
N ALA A 2 6.05 -18.55 5.64
CA ALA A 2 4.87 -17.90 6.21
C ALA A 2 4.27 -16.90 5.19
N GLY A 3 2.95 -16.90 4.99
CA GLY A 3 2.26 -16.17 3.92
C GLY A 3 1.58 -17.10 2.90
N ARG A 4 0.75 -18.04 3.36
CA ARG A 4 0.04 -19.01 2.50
C ARG A 4 -1.46 -18.74 2.37
N SER A 5 -2.10 -18.04 3.32
CA SER A 5 -3.54 -17.73 3.25
C SER A 5 -3.83 -16.30 2.79
N SER A 6 -5.05 -16.08 2.31
CA SER A 6 -5.56 -14.74 1.97
C SER A 6 -5.56 -13.82 3.20
N ASP A 7 -5.90 -14.35 4.38
CA ASP A 7 -5.94 -13.58 5.63
C ASP A 7 -4.55 -13.12 6.08
N GLU A 8 -3.53 -13.98 5.91
CA GLU A 8 -2.13 -13.61 6.18
C GLU A 8 -1.66 -12.50 5.23
N PHE A 9 -2.10 -12.52 3.97
CA PHE A 9 -1.81 -11.48 3.00
C PHE A 9 -2.44 -10.14 3.39
N GLU A 10 -3.72 -10.12 3.79
CA GLU A 10 -4.38 -8.92 4.31
C GLU A 10 -3.62 -8.37 5.52
N LEU A 11 -3.34 -9.22 6.51
CA LEU A 11 -2.67 -8.83 7.75
C LEU A 11 -1.26 -8.27 7.49
N MET A 12 -0.54 -8.84 6.53
CA MET A 12 0.78 -8.35 6.12
C MET A 12 0.69 -6.93 5.55
N ILE A 13 -0.26 -6.67 4.65
CA ILE A 13 -0.46 -5.35 4.06
C ILE A 13 -0.81 -4.34 5.16
N ARG A 14 -1.73 -4.68 6.07
CA ARG A 14 -2.15 -3.80 7.16
C ARG A 14 -0.99 -3.46 8.09
N ARG A 15 -0.17 -4.44 8.47
CA ARG A 15 1.02 -4.21 9.32
C ARG A 15 2.08 -3.35 8.63
N GLN A 16 2.29 -3.55 7.33
CA GLN A 16 3.18 -2.72 6.54
C GLN A 16 2.67 -1.27 6.52
N PHE A 17 1.38 -1.08 6.24
CA PHE A 17 0.74 0.22 6.26
C PHE A 17 0.86 0.91 7.63
N ASP A 18 0.50 0.24 8.73
CA ASP A 18 0.53 0.83 10.08
C ASP A 18 1.93 1.35 10.46
N THR A 19 2.97 0.63 10.02
CA THR A 19 4.36 1.04 10.25
C THR A 19 4.69 2.28 9.43
N LEU A 20 4.43 2.26 8.13
CA LEU A 20 4.71 3.39 7.24
C LEU A 20 3.86 4.62 7.58
N TYR A 21 2.63 4.43 8.02
CA TYR A 21 1.72 5.49 8.44
C TYR A 21 2.21 6.20 9.70
N ARG A 22 2.66 5.43 10.71
CA ARG A 22 3.29 5.98 11.92
C ARG A 22 4.56 6.76 11.60
N GLU A 23 5.41 6.24 10.72
CA GLU A 23 6.63 6.95 10.28
C GLU A 23 6.32 8.17 9.40
N GLY A 24 5.21 8.10 8.65
CA GLY A 24 4.68 9.16 7.80
C GLY A 24 4.41 10.48 8.50
N ALA A 25 4.22 10.46 9.82
CA ALA A 25 4.06 11.65 10.64
C ALA A 25 5.31 12.56 10.65
N GLN A 26 6.50 12.01 10.40
CA GLN A 26 7.75 12.77 10.34
C GLN A 26 8.21 13.00 8.90
N SER A 27 8.08 12.00 8.03
CA SER A 27 8.47 12.07 6.63
C SER A 27 7.59 11.15 5.81
N GLY A 28 7.00 11.70 4.73
CA GLY A 28 6.13 10.95 3.83
C GLY A 28 6.78 9.64 3.36
N ARG A 29 6.00 8.55 3.38
CA ARG A 29 6.44 7.21 2.95
C ARG A 29 5.67 6.76 1.73
N VAL A 30 6.34 6.00 0.87
CA VAL A 30 5.71 5.33 -0.28
C VAL A 30 5.55 3.86 0.03
N MET A 31 4.33 3.34 -0.14
CA MET A 31 4.02 1.92 0.03
C MET A 31 3.68 1.31 -1.33
N ALA A 32 4.41 0.26 -1.71
CA ALA A 32 4.10 -0.54 -2.89
C ALA A 32 3.37 -1.83 -2.48
N ILE A 33 2.32 -2.19 -3.23
CA ILE A 33 1.62 -3.47 -3.12
C ILE A 33 1.81 -4.20 -4.45
N CYS A 34 2.65 -5.23 -4.47
CA CYS A 34 2.93 -6.00 -5.69
C CYS A 34 1.78 -6.99 -5.96
N LEU A 35 1.07 -6.80 -7.07
CA LEU A 35 -0.08 -7.61 -7.45
C LEU A 35 0.18 -8.38 -8.75
N HIS A 36 -0.25 -9.64 -8.77
CA HIS A 36 -0.28 -10.47 -9.98
C HIS A 36 -1.74 -10.88 -10.23
N PRO A 37 -2.39 -10.44 -11.32
CA PRO A 37 -3.82 -10.66 -11.54
C PRO A 37 -4.24 -12.13 -11.46
N PHE A 38 -3.43 -13.04 -12.02
CA PHE A 38 -3.71 -14.48 -11.98
C PHE A 38 -3.58 -15.11 -10.57
N VAL A 39 -2.95 -14.41 -9.62
CA VAL A 39 -2.79 -14.86 -8.23
C VAL A 39 -3.87 -14.26 -7.33
N ILE A 40 -4.05 -12.93 -7.36
CA ILE A 40 -4.94 -12.23 -6.43
C ILE A 40 -6.37 -12.13 -6.95
N GLY A 41 -6.58 -12.18 -8.27
CA GLY A 41 -7.87 -12.02 -8.92
C GLY A 41 -8.81 -13.22 -8.79
N VAL A 42 -8.37 -14.33 -8.19
CA VAL A 42 -9.21 -15.52 -8.00
C VAL A 42 -10.24 -15.30 -6.88
N PRO A 43 -11.45 -15.88 -6.97
CA PRO A 43 -12.56 -15.56 -6.06
C PRO A 43 -12.26 -15.72 -4.56
N HIS A 44 -11.42 -16.69 -4.18
CA HIS A 44 -11.07 -16.96 -2.78
C HIS A 44 -9.93 -16.07 -2.23
N ARG A 45 -9.37 -15.16 -3.05
CA ARG A 45 -8.26 -14.27 -2.67
C ARG A 45 -8.57 -12.79 -2.83
N ILE A 46 -9.39 -12.42 -3.82
CA ILE A 46 -9.65 -11.02 -4.15
C ILE A 46 -10.21 -10.21 -2.97
N GLY A 47 -11.02 -10.85 -2.11
CA GLY A 47 -11.58 -10.20 -0.91
C GLY A 47 -10.53 -9.72 0.09
N ALA A 48 -9.37 -10.39 0.20
CA ALA A 48 -8.31 -9.95 1.10
C ALA A 48 -7.64 -8.65 0.61
N LEU A 49 -7.51 -8.48 -0.71
CA LEU A 49 -7.02 -7.22 -1.28
C LEU A 49 -8.02 -6.10 -1.05
N ASP A 50 -9.31 -6.36 -1.28
CA ASP A 50 -10.38 -5.37 -1.07
C ASP A 50 -10.44 -4.90 0.39
N ALA A 51 -10.41 -5.83 1.34
CA ALA A 51 -10.37 -5.53 2.78
C ALA A 51 -9.13 -4.73 3.17
N ALA A 52 -7.95 -5.06 2.62
CA ALA A 52 -6.73 -4.34 2.89
C ALA A 52 -6.77 -2.90 2.34
N LEU A 53 -7.28 -2.71 1.11
CA LEU A 53 -7.44 -1.38 0.51
C LEU A 53 -8.47 -0.55 1.27
N ALA A 54 -9.61 -1.12 1.66
CA ALA A 54 -10.61 -0.44 2.49
C ALA A 54 -10.02 -0.01 3.85
N TYR A 55 -9.18 -0.86 4.47
CA TYR A 55 -8.45 -0.51 5.69
C TYR A 55 -7.47 0.63 5.47
N ILE A 56 -6.72 0.67 4.36
CA ILE A 56 -5.76 1.74 4.09
C ILE A 56 -6.49 3.07 3.88
N LEU A 57 -7.50 3.06 2.99
CA LEU A 57 -8.14 4.28 2.48
C LEU A 57 -9.07 5.00 3.46
N ARG A 58 -9.39 4.40 4.61
CA ARG A 58 -10.14 5.07 5.68
C ARG A 58 -9.28 6.00 6.55
N HIS A 59 -7.94 5.93 6.44
CA HIS A 59 -7.05 6.80 7.20
C HIS A 59 -6.83 8.11 6.46
N GLU A 60 -6.78 9.21 7.20
CA GLU A 60 -6.50 10.54 6.65
C GLU A 60 -5.04 10.63 6.16
N GLY A 61 -4.75 11.54 5.22
CA GLY A 61 -3.38 11.75 4.74
C GLY A 61 -2.83 10.65 3.81
N VAL A 62 -3.66 9.67 3.43
CA VAL A 62 -3.29 8.66 2.44
C VAL A 62 -3.46 9.22 1.03
N TRP A 63 -2.36 9.36 0.31
CA TRP A 63 -2.37 9.79 -1.09
C TRP A 63 -2.46 8.59 -2.04
N ARG A 64 -3.54 8.55 -2.82
CA ARG A 64 -3.73 7.58 -3.92
C ARG A 64 -3.00 8.09 -5.16
N ALA A 65 -1.74 7.70 -5.30
CA ALA A 65 -0.89 8.16 -6.38
C ALA A 65 -0.54 7.05 -7.37
N THR A 66 -0.50 7.41 -8.64
CA THR A 66 0.23 6.71 -9.68
C THR A 66 1.73 6.98 -9.56
N GLY A 67 2.55 6.16 -10.20
CA GLY A 67 4.00 6.38 -10.24
C GLY A 67 4.38 7.75 -10.85
N SER A 68 3.66 8.18 -11.88
CA SER A 68 3.89 9.48 -12.53
C SER A 68 3.61 10.64 -11.59
N GLU A 69 2.49 10.60 -10.85
CA GLU A 69 2.15 11.64 -9.87
C GLU A 69 3.21 11.75 -8.77
N ILE A 70 3.76 10.62 -8.30
CA ILE A 70 4.86 10.61 -7.32
C ILE A 70 6.10 11.29 -7.90
N ILE A 71 6.46 10.98 -9.15
CA ILE A 71 7.60 11.58 -9.85
C ILE A 71 7.40 13.09 -10.02
N GLU A 72 6.21 13.52 -10.46
CA GLU A 72 5.86 14.93 -10.62
C GLU A 72 5.96 15.69 -9.30
N HIS A 73 5.43 15.12 -8.21
CA HIS A 73 5.55 15.70 -6.88
C HIS A 73 7.00 15.80 -6.42
N TYR A 74 7.81 14.77 -6.67
CA TYR A 74 9.23 14.77 -6.33
C TYR A 74 9.98 15.87 -7.08
N LEU A 75 9.81 15.98 -8.40
CA LEU A 75 10.46 17.01 -9.22
C LEU A 75 10.02 18.43 -8.83
N ALA A 76 8.74 18.62 -8.47
CA ALA A 76 8.21 19.90 -8.02
C ALA A 76 8.72 20.30 -6.61
N SER A 77 9.12 19.33 -5.77
CA SER A 77 9.61 19.60 -4.41
C SER A 77 10.95 20.33 -4.36
N GLY A 78 11.70 20.34 -5.46
CA GLY A 78 13.07 20.89 -5.50
C GLY A 78 14.09 20.05 -4.73
N ALA A 79 13.72 18.84 -4.27
CA ALA A 79 14.65 17.91 -3.63
C ALA A 79 15.72 17.44 -4.63
N THR A 80 16.99 17.58 -4.25
CA THR A 80 18.15 17.09 -4.99
C THR A 80 18.86 16.01 -4.17
N PHE A 81 19.26 14.93 -4.83
CA PHE A 81 20.01 13.81 -4.23
C PHE A 81 21.45 14.18 -3.89
#